data_AF-A0A7G9GAM4-F1
#
_entry.id   AF-A0A7G9GAM4-F1
#
_cell.length_a   1.000
_cell.length_b   1.000
_cell.length_c   1.000
_cell.angle_alpha   90.00
_cell.angle_beta   90.00
_cell.angle_gamma   90.00
#
_symmetry.space_group_name_H-M   'P 1'
#
loop_
_entity.id
_entity.type
_entity.pdbx_description
1 polymer ?
#
loop_
_entity_poly.entity_id
_entity_poly.type
_entity_poly.pdbx_seq_one_letter_code
_entity_poly.pdbx_strand_id
1 'polypeptide(L)'
;MNEWKKGSFTVESAFLIPMAVMLTALLIVFTFYAHNKVWYTAAAYEAALAGNGRREGNEWDASASAREKAEERSVQQVMPGSKPDIYAGSSPWGTEVRYSGQRFPMFSEHLFTYTAEAKVEKVRPVKYLRALWLMKELEGSISSENPE
;
A
#
# COMPACT_ATOMS: atom_id res chain seq x y z
N MET A 1 -63.64 5.84 8.54
CA MET A 1 -63.16 6.79 9.56
C MET A 1 -61.78 6.31 9.96
N ASN A 2 -60.74 6.79 9.25
CA ASN A 2 -59.38 6.28 9.46
C ASN A 2 -58.68 7.27 10.39
N GLU A 3 -58.65 6.93 11.67
CA GLU A 3 -57.95 7.71 12.68
C GLU A 3 -56.44 7.64 12.39
N TRP A 4 -55.90 8.72 11.84
CA TRP A 4 -54.46 8.87 11.71
C TRP A 4 -53.85 8.84 13.12
N LYS A 5 -53.05 7.80 13.39
CA LYS A 5 -52.28 7.61 14.62
C LYS A 5 -51.27 8.75 14.78
N LYS A 6 -51.73 9.89 15.30
CA LYS A 6 -50.92 11.05 15.67
C LYS A 6 -50.05 10.67 16.88
N GLY A 7 -48.83 10.19 16.61
CA GLY A 7 -47.85 9.83 17.64
C GLY A 7 -46.75 8.86 17.19
N SER A 8 -46.97 8.07 16.12
CA SER A 8 -46.00 7.05 15.67
C SER A 8 -44.67 7.65 15.18
N PHE A 9 -44.74 8.81 14.52
CA PHE A 9 -43.57 9.43 13.87
C PHE A 9 -42.47 9.86 14.84
N THR A 10 -42.81 10.27 16.06
CA THR A 10 -41.82 10.65 17.09
C THR A 10 -41.11 9.43 17.66
N VAL A 11 -41.83 8.31 17.82
CA VAL A 11 -41.26 7.05 18.34
C VAL A 11 -40.33 6.40 17.30
N GLU A 12 -40.74 6.42 16.03
CA GLU A 12 -39.91 5.92 14.92
C GLU A 12 -38.66 6.79 14.72
N SER A 13 -38.80 8.12 14.74
CA SER A 13 -37.65 9.03 14.56
C SER A 13 -36.68 9.02 15.75
N ALA A 14 -37.16 8.78 16.97
CA ALA A 14 -36.31 8.62 18.16
C ALA A 14 -35.33 7.44 18.05
N PHE A 15 -35.62 6.43 17.22
CA PHE A 15 -34.71 5.32 16.96
C PHE A 15 -33.89 5.52 15.68
N LEU A 16 -34.52 6.09 14.65
CA LEU A 16 -33.91 6.28 13.33
C LEU A 16 -32.78 7.31 13.35
N ILE A 17 -32.93 8.40 14.11
CA ILE A 17 -31.91 9.45 14.22
C ILE A 17 -30.64 8.94 14.93
N PRO A 18 -30.70 8.33 16.13
CA PRO A 18 -29.51 7.76 16.77
C PRO A 18 -28.85 6.65 15.93
N MET A 19 -29.64 5.81 15.27
CA MET A 19 -29.12 4.78 14.37
C MET A 19 -28.36 5.40 13.19
N ALA A 20 -28.91 6.44 12.55
CA ALA A 20 -28.26 7.14 11.46
C ALA A 20 -26.95 7.82 11.91
N VAL A 21 -26.95 8.44 13.09
CA VAL A 21 -25.74 9.05 13.68
C VAL A 21 -24.68 7.97 13.96
N MET A 22 -25.09 6.82 14.54
CA MET A 22 -24.18 5.70 14.80
C MET A 22 -23.58 5.13 13.51
N LEU A 23 -24.39 4.94 12.46
CA LEU A 23 -23.93 4.50 11.15
C LEU A 23 -22.95 5.51 10.53
N THR A 24 -23.26 6.79 10.64
CA THR A 24 -22.38 7.86 10.13
C THR A 24 -21.03 7.84 10.87
N ALA A 25 -21.04 7.73 12.20
CA ALA A 25 -19.82 7.62 13.01
C ALA A 25 -18.99 6.39 12.63
N LEU A 26 -19.63 5.23 12.45
CA LEU A 26 -18.96 4.00 12.01
C LEU A 26 -18.35 4.15 10.61
N LEU A 27 -19.06 4.78 9.67
CA LEU A 27 -18.55 5.04 8.33
C LEU A 27 -17.33 5.97 8.37
N ILE A 28 -17.35 7.02 9.20
CA ILE A 28 -16.22 7.93 9.36
C ILE A 28 -14.98 7.18 9.92
N VAL A 29 -15.17 6.34 10.94
CA VAL A 29 -14.07 5.53 11.49
C VAL A 29 -13.52 4.56 10.44
N PHE A 30 -14.42 3.93 9.67
CA PHE A 30 -14.04 2.98 8.62
C PHE A 30 -13.30 3.66 7.46
N THR A 31 -13.74 4.82 7.00
CA THR A 31 -13.06 5.55 5.91
C THR A 31 -11.67 6.00 6.34
N PHE A 32 -11.49 6.46 7.59
CA PHE A 32 -10.16 6.79 8.10
C PHE A 32 -9.26 5.57 8.23
N TYR A 33 -9.81 4.42 8.64
CA TYR A 33 -9.06 3.17 8.67
C TYR A 33 -8.60 2.76 7.26
N ALA A 34 -9.53 2.76 6.29
CA ALA A 34 -9.25 2.42 4.91
C ALA A 34 -8.24 3.38 4.26
N HIS A 35 -8.41 4.69 4.44
CA HIS A 35 -7.49 5.70 3.97
C HIS A 35 -6.08 5.45 4.49
N ASN A 36 -5.95 5.16 5.78
CA ASN A 36 -4.64 4.97 6.38
C ASN A 36 -3.95 3.67 5.89
N LYS A 37 -4.72 2.59 5.76
CA LYS A 37 -4.24 1.35 5.15
C LYS A 37 -3.72 1.60 3.73
N VAL A 38 -4.48 2.33 2.91
CA VAL A 38 -4.09 2.65 1.52
C VAL A 38 -2.83 3.51 1.49
N TRP A 39 -2.73 4.52 2.34
CA TRP A 39 -1.54 5.37 2.41
C TRP A 39 -0.28 4.56 2.75
N TYR A 40 -0.33 3.70 3.78
CA TYR A 40 0.82 2.86 4.13
C TYR A 40 1.14 1.81 3.07
N THR A 41 0.15 1.26 2.36
CA THR A 41 0.44 0.38 1.22
C THR A 41 1.16 1.12 0.10
N ALA A 42 0.75 2.36 -0.21
CA ALA A 42 1.42 3.18 -1.21
C ALA A 42 2.86 3.53 -0.77
N ALA A 43 3.04 3.93 0.49
CA ALA A 43 4.35 4.19 1.06
C ALA A 43 5.26 2.95 1.02
N ALA A 44 4.71 1.75 1.28
CA ALA A 44 5.45 0.49 1.18
C ALA A 44 5.91 0.20 -0.24
N TYR A 45 5.07 0.43 -1.24
CA TYR A 45 5.45 0.28 -2.64
C TYR A 45 6.54 1.27 -3.05
N GLU A 46 6.42 2.54 -2.66
CA GLU A 46 7.42 3.56 -2.98
C GLU A 46 8.75 3.28 -2.28
N ALA A 47 8.74 2.84 -1.03
CA ALA A 47 9.94 2.44 -0.29
C ALA A 47 10.59 1.19 -0.89
N ALA A 48 9.79 0.17 -1.24
CA ALA A 48 10.30 -1.03 -1.89
C ALA A 48 10.88 -0.74 -3.29
N LEU A 49 10.26 0.17 -4.04
CA LEU A 49 10.78 0.62 -5.33
C LEU A 49 12.07 1.44 -5.17
N ALA A 50 12.14 2.31 -4.16
CA ALA A 50 13.34 3.06 -3.83
C ALA A 50 14.51 2.11 -3.51
N GLY A 51 14.29 1.04 -2.75
CA GLY A 51 15.30 0.01 -2.46
C GLY A 51 15.75 -0.80 -3.69
N ASN A 52 14.88 -0.97 -4.68
CA ASN A 52 15.22 -1.61 -5.96
C ASN A 52 15.98 -0.69 -6.93
N GLY A 53 15.92 0.63 -6.73
CA GLY A 53 16.66 1.62 -7.49
C GLY A 53 18.18 1.43 -7.39
N ARG A 54 18.93 2.11 -8.26
CA ARG A 54 20.39 2.25 -8.11
C ARG A 54 20.66 3.72 -7.80
N ARG A 55 21.20 4.05 -6.62
CA ARG A 55 21.87 5.34 -6.44
C ARG A 55 23.23 5.31 -7.13
N GLU A 56 23.58 6.41 -7.76
CA GLU A 56 24.88 6.62 -8.38
C GLU A 56 25.86 7.09 -7.28
N GLY A 57 26.92 6.31 -7.05
CA GLY A 57 27.88 6.54 -5.98
C GLY A 57 27.59 5.73 -4.69
N ASN A 58 28.59 4.93 -4.28
CA ASN A 58 28.66 4.05 -3.10
C ASN A 58 27.98 2.68 -3.18
N GLU A 59 28.43 1.80 -2.29
CA GLU A 59 27.88 0.46 -2.05
C GLU A 59 26.40 0.56 -1.69
N TRP A 60 25.55 0.15 -2.63
CA TRP A 60 24.10 0.26 -2.50
C TRP A 60 23.54 -0.86 -1.62
N ASP A 61 23.10 -0.50 -0.42
CA ASP A 61 22.25 -1.36 0.40
C ASP A 61 20.76 -1.05 0.14
N ALA A 62 20.12 -1.96 -0.58
CA ALA A 62 18.70 -1.88 -0.91
C ALA A 62 17.79 -1.87 0.33
N SER A 63 18.21 -2.50 1.43
CA SER A 63 17.43 -2.54 2.67
C SER A 63 17.48 -1.19 3.39
N ALA A 64 18.68 -0.62 3.53
CA ALA A 64 18.88 0.66 4.17
C ALA A 64 18.16 1.80 3.44
N SER A 65 18.25 1.84 2.10
CA SER A 65 17.57 2.88 1.32
C SER A 65 16.04 2.75 1.35
N ALA A 66 15.51 1.53 1.31
CA ALA A 66 14.07 1.30 1.48
C ALA A 66 13.59 1.76 2.87
N ARG A 67 14.39 1.49 3.91
CA ARG A 67 14.08 1.91 5.28
C ARG A 67 14.11 3.42 5.45
N GLU A 68 15.15 4.09 4.94
CA GLU A 68 15.26 5.56 4.96
C GLU A 68 14.00 6.17 4.31
N LYS A 69 13.63 5.69 3.12
CA LYS A 69 12.45 6.20 2.41
C LYS A 69 11.14 5.89 3.15
N ALA A 70 11.08 4.73 3.79
CA ALA A 70 9.92 4.33 4.56
C ALA A 70 9.71 5.21 5.80
N GLU A 71 10.81 5.58 6.48
CA GLU A 71 10.81 6.48 7.63
C GLU A 71 10.42 7.90 7.22
N GLU A 72 10.96 8.42 6.10
CA GLU A 72 10.54 9.72 5.54
C GLU A 72 9.02 9.78 5.29
N ARG A 73 8.46 8.74 4.65
CA ARG A 73 7.02 8.68 4.36
C ARG A 73 6.17 8.55 5.63
N SER A 74 6.69 7.90 6.66
CA SER A 74 6.03 7.86 7.97
C SER A 74 5.95 9.24 8.62
N VAL A 75 6.94 10.12 8.42
CA VAL A 75 6.93 11.49 8.97
C VAL A 75 5.96 12.39 8.19
N GLN A 76 5.78 12.15 6.89
CA GLN A 76 4.83 12.89 6.04
C GLN A 76 3.36 12.54 6.30
N GLN A 77 3.11 11.52 7.12
CA GLN A 77 1.77 11.11 7.52
C GLN A 77 1.08 12.19 8.36
N VAL A 78 0.05 12.82 7.82
CA VAL A 78 -0.72 13.86 8.54
C VAL A 78 -1.74 13.25 9.53
N MET A 79 -2.06 11.97 9.35
CA MET A 79 -3.12 11.28 10.07
C MET A 79 -2.66 10.79 11.47
N PRO A 80 -3.27 11.25 12.59
CA PRO A 80 -2.79 10.98 13.96
C PRO A 80 -2.94 9.50 14.35
N GLY A 81 -1.87 8.81 14.74
CA GLY A 81 -1.91 7.39 15.14
C GLY A 81 -0.60 6.98 15.81
N SER A 82 -0.45 5.70 16.13
CA SER A 82 0.85 5.21 16.64
C SER A 82 1.90 5.28 15.53
N LYS A 83 3.16 5.48 15.91
CA LYS A 83 4.29 5.35 14.98
C LYS A 83 4.31 3.91 14.47
N PRO A 84 4.31 3.67 13.16
CA PRO A 84 4.35 2.33 12.61
C PRO A 84 5.74 1.70 12.81
N ASP A 85 5.75 0.41 13.10
CA ASP A 85 6.93 -0.43 13.02
C ASP A 85 7.24 -0.73 11.55
N ILE A 86 8.48 -0.44 11.16
CA ILE A 86 8.95 -0.55 9.78
C ILE A 86 9.94 -1.70 9.69
N TYR A 87 9.62 -2.67 8.84
CA TYR A 87 10.53 -3.74 8.45
C TYR A 87 10.87 -3.56 6.98
N ALA A 88 12.17 -3.46 6.67
CA ALA A 88 12.68 -3.49 5.31
C ALA A 88 13.59 -4.70 5.15
N GLY A 89 13.29 -5.53 4.16
CA GLY A 89 14.04 -6.72 3.80
C GLY A 89 14.53 -6.61 2.36
N SER A 90 15.80 -6.97 2.14
CA SER A 90 16.38 -7.04 0.80
C SER A 90 16.68 -8.49 0.46
N SER A 91 16.12 -8.96 -0.65
CA SER A 91 16.43 -10.25 -1.26
C SER A 91 17.15 -10.01 -2.61
N PRO A 92 17.99 -10.95 -3.09
CA PRO A 92 18.65 -10.81 -4.41
C PRO A 92 17.69 -10.61 -5.60
N TRP A 93 16.42 -10.98 -5.40
CA TRP A 93 15.36 -10.98 -6.40
C TRP A 93 14.34 -9.86 -6.22
N GLY A 94 14.36 -9.13 -5.09
CA GLY A 94 13.42 -8.05 -4.82
C GLY A 94 13.52 -7.49 -3.41
N THR A 95 12.83 -6.39 -3.18
CA THR A 95 12.76 -5.69 -1.90
C THR A 95 11.37 -5.84 -1.32
N GLU A 96 11.31 -6.09 -0.02
CA GLU A 96 10.07 -6.22 0.74
C GLU A 96 10.05 -5.16 1.84
N VAL A 97 8.93 -4.44 1.95
CA VAL A 97 8.72 -3.43 2.99
C VAL A 97 7.39 -3.72 3.66
N ARG A 98 7.40 -3.77 4.99
CA ARG A 98 6.22 -3.97 5.82
C ARG A 98 6.08 -2.86 6.84
N TYR A 99 4.90 -2.26 6.88
CA TYR A 99 4.45 -1.39 7.96
C TYR A 99 3.47 -2.14 8.84
N SER A 100 3.66 -2.05 10.15
CA SER A 100 2.72 -2.56 11.15
C SER A 100 2.42 -1.44 12.14
N GLY A 101 1.16 -1.25 12.51
CA GLY A 101 0.80 -0.24 13.51
C GLY A 101 -0.65 -0.28 13.92
N GLN A 102 -1.03 0.67 14.77
CA GLN A 102 -2.39 0.81 15.27
C GLN A 102 -2.93 2.21 14.95
N ARG A 103 -4.13 2.27 14.37
CA ARG A 103 -4.73 3.55 13.98
C ARG A 103 -5.19 4.37 15.18
N PHE A 104 -5.92 3.72 16.08
CA PHE A 104 -6.58 4.38 17.20
C PHE A 104 -6.11 3.76 18.52
N PRO A 105 -5.00 4.25 19.10
CA PRO A 105 -4.45 3.71 20.35
C PRO A 105 -5.35 3.95 21.58
N MET A 106 -6.40 4.77 21.42
CA MET A 106 -7.43 4.96 22.45
C MET A 106 -8.37 3.73 22.59
N PHE A 107 -8.45 2.88 21.56
CA PHE A 107 -9.15 1.60 21.64
C PHE A 107 -8.15 0.48 21.99
N SER A 108 -8.68 -0.66 22.46
CA SER A 108 -7.89 -1.85 22.82
C SER A 108 -6.79 -2.16 21.79
N GLU A 109 -5.63 -2.62 22.26
CA GLU A 109 -4.42 -2.90 21.47
C GLU A 109 -4.64 -3.83 20.26
N HIS A 110 -5.71 -4.63 20.27
CA HIS A 110 -6.04 -5.55 19.19
C HIS A 110 -6.99 -4.97 18.13
N LEU A 111 -7.61 -3.83 18.42
CA LEU A 111 -8.58 -3.20 17.52
C LEU A 111 -7.89 -2.17 16.64
N PHE A 112 -8.28 -2.15 15.36
CA PHE A 112 -7.76 -1.23 14.33
C PHE A 112 -6.24 -1.32 14.11
N THR A 113 -5.67 -2.51 14.31
CA THR A 113 -4.33 -2.83 13.82
C THR A 113 -4.36 -2.90 12.29
N TYR A 114 -3.27 -2.47 11.67
CA TYR A 114 -3.09 -2.59 10.24
C TYR A 114 -1.69 -3.12 9.94
N THR A 115 -1.63 -3.99 8.95
CA THR A 115 -0.40 -4.43 8.32
C THR A 115 -0.49 -4.08 6.83
N ALA A 116 0.55 -3.43 6.34
CA ALA A 116 0.70 -3.09 4.94
C ALA A 116 2.04 -3.66 4.46
N GLU A 117 1.96 -4.62 3.54
CA GLU A 117 3.11 -5.34 2.98
C GLU A 117 3.21 -5.01 1.49
N ALA A 118 4.41 -4.67 1.04
CA ALA A 118 4.72 -4.51 -0.36
C ALA A 118 5.97 -5.32 -0.71
N LYS A 119 5.83 -6.19 -1.70
CA LYS A 119 6.92 -6.96 -2.28
C LYS A 119 7.09 -6.52 -3.73
N VAL A 120 8.26 -6.01 -4.07
CA VAL A 120 8.57 -5.52 -5.41
C VAL A 120 9.77 -6.29 -5.95
N GLU A 121 9.56 -6.99 -7.07
CA GLU A 121 10.63 -7.71 -7.75
C GLU A 121 11.60 -6.75 -8.45
N LYS A 122 12.87 -7.13 -8.48
CA LYS A 122 13.92 -6.34 -9.10
C LYS A 122 13.94 -6.58 -10.60
N VAL A 123 13.38 -5.65 -11.37
CA VAL A 123 13.42 -5.70 -12.83
C VAL A 123 14.84 -5.46 -13.33
N ARG A 124 15.35 -6.36 -14.18
CA ARG A 124 16.68 -6.27 -14.81
C ARG A 124 16.56 -6.04 -16.32
N PRO A 125 16.21 -4.82 -16.78
CA PRO A 125 15.84 -4.56 -18.17
C PRO A 125 16.97 -4.87 -19.15
N VAL A 126 18.23 -4.68 -18.76
CA VAL A 126 19.42 -4.95 -19.60
C VAL A 126 19.50 -6.42 -20.03
N LYS A 127 19.12 -7.36 -19.15
CA LYS A 127 19.13 -8.80 -19.51
C LYS A 127 18.09 -9.10 -20.59
N TYR A 128 16.90 -8.51 -20.46
CA TYR A 128 15.82 -8.66 -21.43
C TYR A 128 16.18 -8.01 -22.76
N LEU A 129 16.71 -6.78 -22.77
CA LEU A 129 17.17 -6.11 -23.98
C LEU A 129 18.26 -6.90 -24.70
N ARG A 130 19.24 -7.44 -23.95
CA ARG A 130 20.30 -8.27 -24.53
C ARG A 130 19.73 -9.54 -25.16
N ALA A 131 18.77 -10.20 -24.52
CA ALA A 131 18.12 -11.39 -25.08
C ALA A 131 17.35 -11.07 -26.38
N LEU A 132 16.62 -9.95 -26.41
CA LEU A 132 15.89 -9.49 -27.60
C LEU A 132 16.83 -9.18 -28.76
N TRP A 133 17.95 -8.50 -28.49
CA TRP A 133 18.95 -8.22 -29.52
C TRP A 133 19.57 -9.51 -30.09
N LEU A 134 19.85 -10.48 -29.22
CA LEU A 134 20.40 -11.78 -29.63
C LEU A 134 19.40 -12.57 -30.49
N MET A 135 18.12 -12.57 -30.12
CA MET A 135 17.07 -13.20 -30.93
C MET A 135 16.94 -12.55 -32.31
N LYS A 136 16.98 -11.21 -32.37
CA LYS A 136 16.92 -10.47 -33.63
C LYS A 136 18.09 -10.79 -34.55
N GLU A 137 19.29 -10.97 -33.99
CA GLU A 137 20.48 -11.32 -34.76
C GLU A 137 20.42 -12.75 -35.31
N LEU A 138 19.89 -13.70 -34.53
CA LEU A 138 19.64 -15.07 -34.98
C LEU A 138 18.58 -15.17 -36.09
N GLU A 139 17.52 -14.38 -36.00
CA GLU A 139 16.49 -14.31 -37.04
C GLU A 139 17.06 -13.75 -38.36
N GLY A 140 17.92 -12.73 -38.27
CA GLY A 140 18.63 -12.18 -39.42
C GLY A 140 19.57 -13.20 -40.09
N SER A 141 20.29 -14.02 -39.32
CA SER A 141 21.17 -15.06 -39.87
C SER A 141 20.40 -16.20 -40.52
N ILE A 142 19.28 -16.64 -39.93
CA ILE A 142 18.43 -17.72 -40.49
C ILE A 142 17.80 -17.28 -41.82
N SER A 143 17.41 -16.01 -41.94
CA SER A 143 16.86 -15.46 -43.19
C SER A 143 17.89 -15.34 -44.32
N SER A 144 19.19 -15.24 -43.98
CA SER A 144 20.28 -15.22 -44.96
C SER A 144 20.78 -16.60 -45.42
N GLU A 145 20.51 -17.65 -44.64
CA GLU A 145 20.99 -19.03 -44.88
C GLU A 145 19.99 -19.88 -45.68
N ASN A 146 18.74 -19.42 -45.84
CA ASN A 146 17.73 -20.05 -46.69
C ASN A 146 17.37 -19.15 -47.90
N PRO A 147 18.27 -18.96 -48.87
CA PRO A 147 17.89 -18.36 -50.14
C PRO A 147 17.11 -19.41 -50.95
N GLU A 148 15.85 -19.12 -51.25
CA GLU A 148 15.13 -19.81 -52.34
C GLU A 148 15.88 -19.70 -53.68
#